data_AF-A0A8H3FSM0-F1
#
_entry.id   AF-A0A8H3FSM0-F1
#
_cell.length_a   1.000
_cell.length_b   1.000
_cell.length_c   1.000
_cell.angle_alpha   90.00
_cell.angle_beta   90.00
_cell.angle_gamma   90.00
#
_symmetry.space_group_name_H-M   'P 1'
#
loop_
_entity.id
_entity.type
_entity.pdbx_description
1 polymer ?
#
loop_
_entity_poly.entity_id
_entity_poly.type
_entity_poly.pdbx_seq_one_letter_code
_entity_poly.pdbx_strand_id
1 'polypeptide(L)'
;MGFLDTSTRIASLTDEEIIAQLQGHHPPTESEKNVWAFWDSGLSNCPAWCQRNVVSWVRRLSPSWTVRFLDNVPGSPNNHSNFVPTEYLPESFAANNQTLKNDPQPGPHVSDLVRLPLLYLYGGVWMDVSFILFRNLDGLCWDVLADPARKEEMSGFCVSFGPPSPDTLTAFFNGFIAARRHNLCVKLWNETSLAVWKGTDNTLGMHKHELLRHLPRYESPGQRSPYKYEVYVDYISQMICLERLRHVKDQKTGWDGPAYFGKGGKVLLFDCVSEVYWAQRLTMWNGGKQLELLATSTDPDVAGKEKYEEAKAFVDGILAMSSTMKFSSGLKVPGIEYIATLWNKPENKGKDNAEGTFAAELRRASVDFEQKKELTSVEMLVNESVVLVGNVLEVVGEPRAI
;
A
#
# COMPACT_ATOMS: atom_id res chain seq x y z
N MET A 1 -11.53 -20.19 15.69
CA MET A 1 -11.22 -18.74 15.77
C MET A 1 -10.77 -18.46 17.20
N GLY A 2 -9.77 -17.60 17.42
CA GLY A 2 -9.28 -17.28 18.77
C GLY A 2 -8.92 -15.81 18.85
N PHE A 3 -9.36 -15.14 19.92
CA PHE A 3 -9.05 -13.75 20.21
C PHE A 3 -7.66 -13.65 20.88
N LEU A 4 -6.95 -12.53 20.65
CA LEU A 4 -5.63 -12.27 21.24
C LEU A 4 -5.75 -11.91 22.74
N ASP A 5 -4.73 -12.29 23.54
CA ASP A 5 -4.59 -11.88 24.94
C ASP A 5 -4.09 -10.43 25.03
N THR A 6 -4.82 -9.56 25.74
CA THR A 6 -4.69 -8.10 25.69
C THR A 6 -3.84 -7.51 26.83
N SER A 7 -2.97 -8.28 27.48
CA SER A 7 -2.22 -7.85 28.68
C SER A 7 -1.02 -6.91 28.44
N THR A 8 -1.01 -6.08 27.39
CA THR A 8 0.07 -5.11 27.13
C THR A 8 -0.26 -3.70 27.63
N ARG A 9 0.76 -2.92 28.04
CA ARG A 9 0.61 -1.49 28.43
C ARG A 9 -0.05 -0.63 27.36
N ILE A 10 0.05 -1.02 26.09
CA ILE A 10 -0.59 -0.33 24.96
C ILE A 10 -2.09 -0.61 24.90
N ALA A 11 -2.56 -1.79 25.35
CA ALA A 11 -3.98 -2.12 25.39
C ALA A 11 -4.78 -1.22 26.35
N SER A 12 -4.14 -0.66 27.39
CA SER A 12 -4.78 0.24 28.34
C SER A 12 -4.83 1.71 27.91
N LEU A 13 -4.13 2.10 26.83
CA LEU A 13 -4.10 3.49 26.36
C LEU A 13 -5.36 3.84 25.56
N THR A 14 -5.87 5.07 25.72
CA THR A 14 -6.93 5.58 24.85
C THR A 14 -6.42 5.84 23.42
N ASP A 15 -7.34 6.00 22.47
CA ASP A 15 -6.97 6.34 21.09
C ASP A 15 -6.24 7.69 21.03
N GLU A 16 -6.66 8.67 21.84
CA GLU A 16 -6.03 9.99 21.95
C GLU A 16 -4.60 9.90 22.50
N GLU A 17 -4.37 9.03 23.50
CA GLU A 17 -3.03 8.82 24.05
C GLU A 17 -2.09 8.17 23.02
N ILE A 18 -2.58 7.21 22.23
CA ILE A 18 -1.81 6.62 21.12
C ILE A 18 -1.53 7.66 20.03
N ILE A 19 -2.53 8.45 19.64
CA ILE A 19 -2.35 9.52 18.65
C ILE A 19 -1.31 10.54 19.14
N ALA A 20 -1.38 10.95 20.40
CA ALA A 20 -0.41 11.86 21.00
C ALA A 20 1.01 11.27 21.00
N GLN A 21 1.15 9.97 21.31
CA GLN A 21 2.44 9.28 21.21
C GLN A 21 2.96 9.25 19.78
N LEU A 22 2.10 8.93 18.80
CA LEU A 22 2.48 8.88 17.38
C LEU A 22 2.91 10.22 16.82
N GLN A 23 2.51 11.34 17.42
CA GLN A 23 2.92 12.70 17.03
C GLN A 23 4.30 13.10 17.58
N GLY A 24 4.87 12.32 18.50
CA GLY A 24 6.24 12.49 18.96
C GLY A 24 7.26 11.94 17.96
N HIS A 25 8.46 12.51 17.95
CA HIS A 25 9.57 11.94 17.17
C HIS A 25 10.00 10.60 17.78
N HIS A 26 9.83 9.53 17.03
CA HIS A 26 10.42 8.24 17.34
C HIS A 26 11.56 7.99 16.34
N PRO A 27 12.83 7.99 16.76
CA PRO A 27 13.94 7.70 15.86
C PRO A 27 14.01 6.21 15.51
N PRO A 28 14.51 5.83 14.32
CA PRO A 28 14.81 4.45 13.97
C PRO A 28 15.83 3.85 14.93
N THR A 29 15.78 2.53 15.10
CA THR A 29 16.72 1.75 15.92
C THR A 29 17.42 0.72 15.03
N GLU A 30 18.29 -0.12 15.60
CA GLU A 30 18.85 -1.27 14.87
C GLU A 30 17.78 -2.30 14.46
N SER A 31 16.60 -2.30 15.08
CA SER A 31 15.49 -3.14 14.66
C SER A 31 14.91 -2.68 13.33
N GLU A 32 14.77 -3.63 12.40
CA GLU A 32 14.11 -3.44 11.11
C GLU A 32 12.58 -3.53 11.22
N LYS A 33 11.99 -3.89 12.38
CA LYS A 33 10.53 -3.96 12.59
C LYS A 33 9.88 -2.58 12.74
N ASN A 34 9.90 -1.81 11.65
CA ASN A 34 9.27 -0.49 11.52
C ASN A 34 8.01 -0.60 10.66
N VAL A 35 6.95 0.11 11.04
CA VAL A 35 5.80 0.37 10.14
C VAL A 35 5.82 1.85 9.78
N TRP A 36 5.93 2.15 8.49
CA TRP A 36 5.99 3.49 7.95
C TRP A 36 4.65 3.89 7.36
N ALA A 37 4.11 5.00 7.86
CA ALA A 37 2.89 5.61 7.39
C ALA A 37 3.14 7.08 7.06
N PHE A 38 2.34 7.66 6.18
CA PHE A 38 2.48 9.05 5.79
C PHE A 38 1.13 9.72 5.54
N TRP A 39 1.04 10.98 5.96
CA TRP A 39 0.01 11.90 5.51
C TRP A 39 0.61 13.31 5.44
N ASP A 40 0.55 13.95 4.28
CA ASP A 40 1.26 15.20 3.98
C ASP A 40 0.97 16.31 4.99
N SER A 41 -0.28 16.40 5.45
CA SER A 41 -0.75 17.38 6.43
C SER A 41 -0.67 16.90 7.89
N GLY A 42 -0.12 15.72 8.17
CA GLY A 42 0.05 15.16 9.51
C GLY A 42 -1.14 14.37 10.05
N LEU A 43 -0.89 13.58 11.11
CA LEU A 43 -1.84 12.61 11.66
C LEU A 43 -3.16 13.27 12.11
N SER A 44 -3.08 14.43 12.78
CA SER A 44 -4.28 15.17 13.23
C SER A 44 -5.21 15.60 12.09
N ASN A 45 -4.65 15.83 10.90
CA ASN A 45 -5.38 16.26 9.71
C ASN A 45 -5.77 15.09 8.79
N CYS A 46 -5.31 13.87 9.11
CA CYS A 46 -5.73 12.66 8.44
C CYS A 46 -7.22 12.39 8.74
N PRO A 47 -8.02 11.85 7.79
CA PRO A 47 -9.40 11.46 8.07
C PRO A 47 -9.51 10.58 9.31
N ALA A 48 -10.54 10.81 10.13
CA ALA A 48 -10.66 10.16 11.43
C ALA A 48 -10.68 8.62 11.32
N TRP A 49 -11.27 8.08 10.25
CA TRP A 49 -11.30 6.63 9.99
C TRP A 49 -9.91 6.05 9.67
N CYS A 50 -9.00 6.85 9.09
CA CYS A 50 -7.59 6.49 8.90
C CYS A 50 -6.80 6.59 10.21
N GLN A 51 -7.07 7.59 11.05
CA GLN A 51 -6.43 7.68 12.37
C GLN A 51 -6.71 6.41 13.19
N ARG A 52 -7.96 5.92 13.17
CA ARG A 52 -8.35 4.64 13.80
C ARG A 52 -7.63 3.42 13.23
N ASN A 53 -7.36 3.40 11.92
CA ASN A 53 -6.54 2.35 11.31
C ASN A 53 -5.14 2.32 11.94
N VAL A 54 -4.47 3.48 11.98
CA VAL A 54 -3.11 3.56 12.53
C VAL A 54 -3.08 3.20 14.01
N VAL A 55 -4.07 3.65 14.78
CA VAL A 55 -4.23 3.26 16.19
C VAL A 55 -4.38 1.75 16.33
N SER A 56 -5.20 1.10 15.49
CA SER A 56 -5.36 -0.36 15.58
C SER A 56 -4.08 -1.11 15.21
N TRP A 57 -3.24 -0.57 14.32
CA TRP A 57 -1.91 -1.13 14.04
C TRP A 57 -1.01 -1.06 15.28
N VAL A 58 -0.99 0.07 15.99
CA VAL A 58 -0.21 0.20 17.24
C VAL A 58 -0.65 -0.85 18.26
N ARG A 59 -1.97 -1.04 18.43
CA ARG A 59 -2.50 -2.05 19.37
C ARG A 59 -2.12 -3.47 18.96
N ARG A 60 -2.31 -3.82 17.68
CA ARG A 60 -2.06 -5.17 17.16
C ARG A 60 -0.57 -5.54 17.16
N LEU A 61 0.29 -4.61 16.80
CA LEU A 61 1.70 -4.92 16.52
C LEU A 61 2.62 -4.66 17.72
N SER A 62 2.09 -4.09 18.80
CA SER A 62 2.81 -3.89 20.06
C SER A 62 3.14 -5.21 20.77
N PRO A 63 4.29 -5.29 21.47
CA PRO A 63 5.39 -4.31 21.49
C PRO A 63 6.44 -4.55 20.39
N SER A 64 6.24 -5.56 19.54
CA SER A 64 7.25 -6.07 18.60
C SER A 64 7.58 -5.13 17.44
N TRP A 65 6.65 -4.25 17.06
CA TRP A 65 6.82 -3.30 15.96
C TRP A 65 6.68 -1.86 16.43
N THR A 66 7.46 -0.98 15.81
CA THR A 66 7.33 0.47 16.00
C THR A 66 6.59 1.09 14.82
N VAL A 67 5.39 1.62 15.07
CA VAL A 67 4.63 2.40 14.08
C VAL A 67 5.13 3.84 14.08
N ARG A 68 5.50 4.34 12.90
CA ARG A 68 6.01 5.70 12.67
C ARG A 68 5.13 6.39 11.65
N PHE A 69 4.56 7.52 12.05
CA PHE A 69 3.69 8.30 11.19
C PHE A 69 4.42 9.57 10.78
N LEU A 70 4.70 9.71 9.49
CA LEU A 70 5.44 10.82 8.91
C LEU A 70 4.49 11.83 8.27
N ASP A 71 4.99 13.05 8.09
CA ASP A 71 4.27 14.13 7.46
C ASP A 71 5.20 15.05 6.65
N ASN A 72 4.61 16.10 6.07
CA ASN A 72 5.32 17.17 5.40
C ASN A 72 5.04 18.54 6.05
N VAL A 73 4.74 18.55 7.35
CA VAL A 73 4.40 19.75 8.11
C VAL A 73 5.70 20.42 8.55
N PRO A 74 5.94 21.70 8.21
CA PRO A 74 7.14 22.41 8.63
C PRO A 74 7.29 22.45 10.16
N GLY A 75 8.48 22.08 10.65
CA GLY A 75 8.77 22.03 12.09
C GLY A 75 8.15 20.85 12.83
N SER A 76 7.42 19.97 12.15
CA SER A 76 6.93 18.74 12.78
C SER A 76 8.10 17.83 13.18
N PRO A 77 8.09 17.24 14.40
CA PRO A 77 9.03 16.18 14.77
C PRO A 77 8.98 14.98 13.82
N ASN A 78 7.84 14.78 13.15
CA ASN A 78 7.58 13.69 12.23
C ASN A 78 7.69 14.08 10.76
N ASN A 79 8.18 15.30 10.48
CA ASN A 79 8.47 15.69 9.11
C ASN A 79 9.43 14.66 8.48
N HIS A 80 9.12 14.22 7.27
CA HIS A 80 9.88 13.16 6.60
C HIS A 80 11.38 13.50 6.45
N SER A 81 11.75 14.78 6.42
CA SER A 81 13.14 15.24 6.34
C SER A 81 14.00 14.87 7.55
N ASN A 82 13.38 14.55 8.70
CA ASN A 82 14.08 14.02 9.87
C ASN A 82 14.51 12.54 9.69
N PHE A 83 14.05 11.89 8.63
CA PHE A 83 14.30 10.46 8.35
C PHE A 83 14.92 10.22 6.98
N VAL A 84 14.56 11.02 5.97
CA VAL A 84 14.97 10.83 4.58
C VAL A 84 15.93 11.95 4.16
N PRO A 85 17.23 11.65 3.99
CA PRO A 85 18.18 12.58 3.41
C PRO A 85 17.80 12.99 1.99
N THR A 86 18.14 14.22 1.60
CA THR A 86 17.66 14.83 0.35
C THR A 86 18.21 14.14 -0.91
N GLU A 87 19.35 13.46 -0.83
CA GLU A 87 19.91 12.71 -1.96
C GLU A 87 19.06 11.52 -2.40
N TYR A 88 18.13 11.07 -1.53
CA TYR A 88 17.17 10.02 -1.86
C TYR A 88 15.87 10.56 -2.48
N LEU A 89 15.74 11.88 -2.65
CA LEU A 89 14.55 12.56 -3.14
C LEU A 89 14.84 13.30 -4.46
N PRO A 90 13.83 13.57 -5.31
CA PRO A 90 14.02 14.36 -6.52
C PRO A 90 14.57 15.75 -6.23
N GLU A 91 15.50 16.23 -7.06
CA GLU A 91 16.05 17.59 -6.95
C GLU A 91 14.94 18.65 -7.03
N SER A 92 13.97 18.46 -7.93
CA SER A 92 12.81 19.34 -8.07
C SER A 92 11.96 19.42 -6.80
N PHE A 93 11.78 18.29 -6.11
CA PHE A 93 11.06 18.25 -4.85
C PHE A 93 11.83 19.02 -3.75
N ALA A 94 13.14 18.79 -3.64
CA ALA A 94 13.99 19.50 -2.69
C ALA A 94 14.02 21.02 -2.96
N ALA A 95 14.15 21.44 -4.22
CA ALA A 95 14.15 22.83 -4.63
C ALA A 95 12.80 23.54 -4.37
N ASN A 96 11.70 22.80 -4.37
CA ASN A 96 10.35 23.32 -4.18
C ASN A 96 9.88 23.25 -2.71
N ASN A 97 10.79 23.44 -1.75
CA ASN A 97 10.50 23.34 -0.31
C ASN A 97 9.78 22.02 0.05
N GLN A 98 10.17 20.92 -0.59
CA GLN A 98 9.57 19.60 -0.36
C GLN A 98 8.06 19.59 -0.67
N THR A 99 7.65 20.24 -1.76
CA THR A 99 6.25 20.22 -2.23
C THR A 99 6.17 19.92 -3.72
N LEU A 100 5.09 19.25 -4.14
CA LEU A 100 4.78 18.93 -5.55
C LEU A 100 3.63 19.81 -6.05
N LYS A 101 3.77 21.14 -5.99
CA LYS A 101 2.65 22.08 -6.24
C LYS A 101 2.00 21.98 -7.62
N ASN A 102 2.78 21.56 -8.62
CA ASN A 102 2.33 21.41 -10.01
C ASN A 102 1.79 20.00 -10.30
N ASP A 103 1.81 19.11 -9.31
CA ASP A 103 1.37 17.74 -9.46
C ASP A 103 -0.15 17.61 -9.28
N PRO A 104 -0.85 16.80 -10.11
CA PRO A 104 -2.29 16.59 -9.98
C PRO A 104 -2.73 15.89 -8.68
N GLN A 105 -1.82 15.15 -8.03
CA GLN A 105 -2.05 14.34 -6.83
C GLN A 105 -0.85 14.45 -5.87
N PRO A 106 -0.58 15.65 -5.31
CA PRO A 106 0.65 15.93 -4.59
C PRO A 106 0.83 15.06 -3.35
N GLY A 107 -0.21 14.90 -2.53
CA GLY A 107 -0.14 14.08 -1.30
C GLY A 107 0.26 12.63 -1.58
N PRO A 108 -0.47 11.90 -2.45
CA PRO A 108 -0.09 10.55 -2.88
C PRO A 108 1.32 10.46 -3.48
N HIS A 109 1.73 11.39 -4.34
CA HIS A 109 3.06 11.30 -4.95
C HIS A 109 4.20 11.67 -4.00
N VAL A 110 4.00 12.56 -3.01
CA VAL A 110 5.02 12.75 -1.94
C VAL A 110 5.17 11.47 -1.11
N SER A 111 4.06 10.80 -0.82
CA SER A 111 4.05 9.48 -0.18
C SER A 111 4.85 8.44 -0.99
N ASP A 112 4.73 8.46 -2.33
CA ASP A 112 5.59 7.65 -3.20
C ASP A 112 7.08 8.02 -3.05
N LEU A 113 7.43 9.31 -3.04
CA LEU A 113 8.83 9.74 -2.95
C LEU A 113 9.54 9.30 -1.65
N VAL A 114 8.83 9.25 -0.52
CA VAL A 114 9.46 8.96 0.78
C VAL A 114 9.47 7.47 1.15
N ARG A 115 8.62 6.63 0.55
CA ARG A 115 8.50 5.22 1.00
C ARG A 115 9.72 4.35 0.75
N LEU A 116 10.30 4.44 -0.46
CA LEU A 116 11.44 3.60 -0.84
C LEU A 116 12.70 3.97 -0.05
N PRO A 117 13.01 5.27 0.16
CA PRO A 117 14.11 5.66 1.03
C PRO A 117 13.99 5.11 2.46
N LEU A 118 12.80 5.18 3.07
CA LEU A 118 12.58 4.67 4.43
C LEU A 118 12.84 3.16 4.52
N LEU A 119 12.32 2.39 3.56
CA LEU A 119 12.54 0.95 3.49
C LEU A 119 14.01 0.60 3.22
N TYR A 120 14.68 1.34 2.34
CA TYR A 120 16.08 1.12 2.04
C TYR A 120 16.99 1.42 3.25
N LEU A 121 16.73 2.51 3.96
CA LEU A 121 17.56 2.96 5.09
C LEU A 121 17.30 2.13 6.36
N TYR A 122 16.05 1.76 6.62
CA TYR A 122 15.64 1.23 7.93
C TYR A 122 14.90 -0.10 7.88
N GLY A 123 14.55 -0.61 6.69
CA GLY A 123 13.73 -1.80 6.53
C GLY A 123 12.31 -1.62 7.07
N GLY A 124 11.60 -2.74 7.17
CA GLY A 124 10.26 -2.81 7.74
C GLY A 124 9.18 -2.85 6.68
N VAL A 125 8.05 -2.24 7.00
CA VAL A 125 6.83 -2.26 6.17
C VAL A 125 6.35 -0.84 5.93
N TRP A 126 6.26 -0.45 4.66
CA TRP A 126 5.43 0.69 4.26
C TRP A 126 3.99 0.23 4.17
N MET A 127 3.06 1.02 4.71
CA MET A 127 1.63 0.74 4.62
C MET A 127 0.81 2.02 4.54
N ASP A 128 -0.05 2.13 3.51
CA ASP A 128 -0.96 3.27 3.39
C ASP A 128 -1.92 3.34 4.58
N VAL A 129 -2.20 4.54 5.09
CA VAL A 129 -3.09 4.79 6.25
C VAL A 129 -4.52 4.28 6.09
N SER A 130 -4.91 3.86 4.90
CA SER A 130 -6.22 3.28 4.56
C SER A 130 -6.30 1.76 4.79
N PHE A 131 -5.21 1.12 5.22
CA PHE A 131 -5.19 -0.29 5.55
C PHE A 131 -5.76 -0.61 6.93
N ILE A 132 -6.46 -1.74 7.00
CA ILE A 132 -6.85 -2.43 8.22
C ILE A 132 -6.10 -3.76 8.23
N LEU A 133 -5.56 -4.14 9.39
CA LEU A 133 -4.88 -5.42 9.58
C LEU A 133 -5.80 -6.41 10.30
N PHE A 134 -5.88 -7.62 9.77
CA PHE A 134 -6.54 -8.77 10.42
C PHE A 134 -5.55 -9.88 10.79
N ARG A 135 -4.29 -9.75 10.37
CA ARG A 135 -3.17 -10.63 10.67
C ARG A 135 -1.99 -9.81 11.17
N ASN A 136 -1.19 -10.38 12.07
CA ASN A 136 0.09 -9.78 12.44
C ASN A 136 1.07 -9.74 11.24
N LEU A 137 1.90 -8.69 11.15
CA LEU A 137 2.90 -8.56 10.07
C LEU A 137 3.96 -9.68 10.09
N ASP A 138 4.25 -10.24 11.28
CA ASP A 138 5.12 -11.40 11.46
C ASP A 138 4.63 -12.59 10.64
N GLY A 139 3.39 -13.03 10.89
CA GLY A 139 2.76 -14.14 10.16
C GLY A 139 2.28 -13.79 8.74
N LEU A 140 2.24 -12.51 8.36
CA LEU A 140 1.94 -12.09 6.99
C LEU A 140 3.16 -12.21 6.09
N CYS A 141 4.32 -11.73 6.54
CA CYS A 141 5.53 -11.73 5.72
C CYS A 141 6.85 -11.67 6.49
N TRP A 142 6.88 -11.07 7.67
CA TRP A 142 8.16 -10.71 8.28
C TRP A 142 8.94 -11.90 8.80
N ASP A 143 8.28 -12.95 9.28
CA ASP A 143 8.97 -14.18 9.70
C ASP A 143 9.73 -14.81 8.52
N VAL A 144 9.17 -14.72 7.30
CA VAL A 144 9.84 -15.20 6.08
C VAL A 144 11.03 -14.31 5.72
N LEU A 145 10.87 -12.98 5.77
CA LEU A 145 11.93 -12.04 5.41
C LEU A 145 13.09 -12.02 6.41
N ALA A 146 12.80 -12.23 7.70
CA ALA A 146 13.78 -12.20 8.77
C ALA A 146 14.59 -13.51 8.88
N ASP A 147 14.07 -14.63 8.35
CA ASP A 147 14.73 -15.93 8.41
C ASP A 147 15.94 -16.00 7.44
N PRO A 148 17.18 -16.17 7.95
CA PRO A 148 18.37 -16.27 7.09
C PRO A 148 18.42 -17.54 6.22
N ALA A 149 17.57 -18.54 6.49
CA ALA A 149 17.44 -19.72 5.64
C ALA A 149 16.51 -19.47 4.43
N ARG A 150 15.78 -18.35 4.42
CA ARG A 150 14.92 -17.92 3.34
C ARG A 150 15.68 -16.97 2.42
N LYS A 151 15.29 -16.98 1.14
CA LYS A 151 15.91 -16.12 0.09
C LYS A 151 15.11 -14.86 -0.16
N GLU A 152 13.89 -14.82 0.35
CA GLU A 152 12.97 -13.72 0.16
C GLU A 152 13.46 -12.51 0.96
N GLU A 153 13.60 -11.37 0.26
CA GLU A 153 14.14 -10.13 0.83
C GLU A 153 13.12 -8.98 0.77
N MET A 154 12.01 -9.20 0.06
CA MET A 154 10.92 -8.25 -0.13
C MET A 154 9.57 -9.00 -0.18
N SER A 155 8.51 -8.37 0.30
CA SER A 155 7.15 -8.92 0.25
C SER A 155 6.09 -7.86 -0.03
N GLY A 156 5.00 -8.25 -0.67
CA GLY A 156 3.84 -7.38 -0.86
C GLY A 156 2.70 -8.05 -1.61
N PHE A 157 1.90 -7.24 -2.31
CA PHE A 157 0.72 -7.73 -3.02
C PHE A 157 0.87 -7.58 -4.53
N CYS A 158 0.40 -8.57 -5.26
CA CYS A 158 0.38 -8.61 -6.72
C CYS A 158 -0.98 -8.17 -7.23
N VAL A 159 -1.04 -7.07 -8.01
CA VAL A 159 -2.25 -6.61 -8.68
C VAL A 159 -2.32 -7.18 -10.09
N SER A 160 -3.50 -7.63 -10.51
CA SER A 160 -3.78 -8.12 -11.87
C SER A 160 -4.51 -7.06 -12.68
N PHE A 161 -4.05 -6.78 -13.91
CA PHE A 161 -4.66 -5.82 -14.84
C PHE A 161 -5.59 -6.51 -15.84
N GLY A 162 -6.57 -7.26 -15.33
CA GLY A 162 -7.54 -7.96 -16.17
C GLY A 162 -8.12 -9.21 -15.51
N PRO A 163 -9.03 -9.92 -16.20
CA PRO A 163 -9.51 -11.20 -15.73
C PRO A 163 -8.36 -12.21 -15.62
N PRO A 164 -8.44 -13.25 -14.78
CA PRO A 164 -7.41 -14.26 -14.68
C PRO A 164 -7.19 -14.99 -16.02
N SER A 165 -6.00 -14.87 -16.59
CA SER A 165 -5.54 -15.63 -17.74
C SER A 165 -4.01 -15.79 -17.69
N PRO A 166 -3.41 -16.72 -18.45
CA PRO A 166 -1.95 -16.85 -18.54
C PRO A 166 -1.24 -15.59 -19.03
N ASP A 167 -1.95 -14.71 -19.75
CA ASP A 167 -1.42 -13.48 -20.34
C ASP A 167 -1.75 -12.22 -19.52
N THR A 168 -2.41 -12.37 -18.36
CA THR A 168 -2.80 -11.24 -17.51
C THR A 168 -1.56 -10.58 -16.94
N LEU A 169 -1.36 -9.32 -17.33
CA LEU A 169 -0.29 -8.51 -16.77
C LEU A 169 -0.51 -8.30 -15.28
N THR A 170 0.57 -8.41 -14.53
CA THR A 170 0.60 -8.20 -13.09
C THR A 170 1.63 -7.14 -12.72
N ALA A 171 1.38 -6.40 -11.64
CA ALA A 171 2.37 -5.50 -11.04
C ALA A 171 2.43 -5.63 -9.52
N PHE A 172 3.54 -5.18 -8.95
CA PHE A 172 3.68 -5.08 -7.51
C PHE A 172 2.91 -3.86 -7.01
N PHE A 173 2.02 -4.05 -6.04
CA PHE A 173 1.24 -2.98 -5.45
C PHE A 173 2.07 -2.15 -4.46
N ASN A 174 2.17 -0.84 -4.67
CA ASN A 174 3.04 0.04 -3.89
C ASN A 174 2.43 0.55 -2.57
N GLY A 175 1.15 0.26 -2.29
CA GLY A 175 0.49 0.68 -1.04
C GLY A 175 0.85 -0.16 0.18
N PHE A 176 1.51 -1.31 -0.02
CA PHE A 176 2.12 -2.14 1.01
C PHE A 176 3.43 -2.73 0.48
N ILE A 177 4.55 -2.42 1.12
CA ILE A 177 5.86 -2.94 0.73
C ILE A 177 6.61 -3.32 2.00
N ALA A 178 6.93 -4.59 2.16
CA ALA A 178 7.82 -5.08 3.21
C ALA A 178 9.20 -5.35 2.60
N ALA A 179 10.28 -4.88 3.22
CA ALA A 179 11.62 -5.13 2.74
C ALA A 179 12.64 -5.14 3.89
N ARG A 180 13.71 -5.92 3.69
CA ARG A 180 14.91 -5.84 4.52
C ARG A 180 15.63 -4.51 4.30
N ARG A 181 16.30 -3.99 5.33
CA ARG A 181 17.16 -2.81 5.17
C ARG A 181 18.24 -3.09 4.12
N HIS A 182 18.59 -2.07 3.34
CA HIS A 182 19.56 -2.14 2.24
C HIS A 182 19.20 -3.11 1.11
N ASN A 183 17.92 -3.45 0.96
CA ASN A 183 17.44 -4.26 -0.16
C ASN A 183 17.80 -3.60 -1.52
N LEU A 184 18.50 -4.36 -2.38
CA LEU A 184 19.00 -3.85 -3.67
C LEU A 184 17.86 -3.47 -4.63
N CYS A 185 16.75 -4.23 -4.63
CA CYS A 185 15.59 -3.89 -5.45
C CYS A 185 15.01 -2.54 -5.03
N VAL A 186 14.84 -2.29 -3.72
CA VAL A 186 14.31 -1.02 -3.21
C VAL A 186 15.24 0.15 -3.58
N LYS A 187 16.57 -0.04 -3.49
CA LYS A 187 17.57 0.95 -3.91
C LYS A 187 17.43 1.32 -5.39
N LEU A 188 17.47 0.31 -6.26
CA LEU A 188 17.37 0.51 -7.71
C LEU A 188 16.01 1.07 -8.11
N TRP A 189 14.96 0.72 -7.35
CA TRP A 189 13.61 1.24 -7.57
C TRP A 189 13.57 2.73 -7.28
N ASN A 190 14.16 3.16 -6.17
CA ASN A 190 14.31 4.57 -5.86
C ASN A 190 15.14 5.30 -6.92
N GLU A 191 16.30 4.76 -7.30
CA GLU A 191 17.18 5.36 -8.33
C GLU A 191 16.48 5.50 -9.69
N THR A 192 15.69 4.51 -10.09
CA THR A 192 14.88 4.57 -11.32
C THR A 192 13.82 5.66 -11.21
N SER A 193 13.13 5.75 -10.07
CA SER A 193 12.17 6.83 -9.80
C SER A 193 12.84 8.20 -9.90
N LEU A 194 13.98 8.41 -9.23
CA LEU A 194 14.73 9.66 -9.27
C LEU A 194 15.14 10.05 -10.70
N ALA A 195 15.54 9.07 -11.53
CA ALA A 195 15.85 9.33 -12.93
C ALA A 195 14.62 9.79 -13.73
N VAL A 196 13.45 9.18 -13.50
CA VAL A 196 12.18 9.57 -14.13
C VAL A 196 11.70 10.95 -13.69
N TRP A 197 11.98 11.33 -12.44
CA TRP A 197 11.65 12.66 -11.90
C TRP A 197 12.62 13.77 -12.35
N LYS A 198 13.73 13.45 -13.02
CA LYS A 198 14.73 14.45 -13.42
C LYS A 198 14.13 15.49 -14.37
N GLY A 199 14.22 16.75 -13.98
CA GLY A 199 13.72 17.88 -14.78
C GLY A 199 12.20 18.05 -14.79
N THR A 200 11.46 17.32 -13.94
CA THR A 200 10.01 17.50 -13.74
C THR A 200 9.67 17.64 -12.26
N ASP A 201 8.56 18.30 -11.94
CA ASP A 201 8.01 18.46 -10.58
C ASP A 201 6.58 17.93 -10.44
N ASN A 202 6.15 17.13 -11.43
CA ASN A 202 4.89 16.42 -11.45
C ASN A 202 4.98 15.13 -12.28
N THR A 203 3.98 14.26 -12.15
CA THR A 203 3.95 12.98 -12.87
C THR A 203 3.41 13.03 -14.30
N LEU A 204 2.97 14.19 -14.80
CA LEU A 204 2.37 14.28 -16.13
C LEU A 204 3.40 13.93 -17.22
N GLY A 205 3.05 12.99 -18.09
CA GLY A 205 3.90 12.54 -19.18
C GLY A 205 4.92 11.47 -18.81
N MET A 206 4.97 10.99 -17.56
CA MET A 206 5.89 9.93 -17.14
C MET A 206 5.74 8.64 -17.95
N HIS A 207 4.53 8.30 -18.43
CA HIS A 207 4.28 7.18 -19.35
C HIS A 207 5.07 7.26 -20.67
N LYS A 208 5.52 8.47 -21.06
CA LYS A 208 6.36 8.72 -22.24
C LYS A 208 7.85 8.77 -21.92
N HIS A 209 8.23 8.75 -20.64
CA HIS A 209 9.62 8.79 -20.23
C HIS A 209 10.39 7.64 -20.92
N GLU A 210 11.60 7.93 -21.39
CA GLU A 210 12.40 7.00 -22.18
C GLU A 210 12.70 5.69 -21.45
N LEU A 211 12.82 5.75 -20.13
CA LEU A 211 12.97 4.58 -19.27
C LEU A 211 11.69 3.74 -19.13
N LEU A 212 10.50 4.25 -19.46
CA LEU A 212 9.21 3.58 -19.18
C LEU A 212 8.38 3.28 -20.44
N ARG A 213 8.60 4.01 -21.54
CA ARG A 213 7.75 3.95 -22.75
C ARG A 213 7.78 2.63 -23.52
N HIS A 214 8.77 1.77 -23.27
CA HIS A 214 8.93 0.46 -23.92
C HIS A 214 8.18 -0.67 -23.19
N LEU A 215 7.75 -0.46 -21.94
CA LEU A 215 7.11 -1.50 -21.13
C LEU A 215 5.81 -2.02 -21.77
N PRO A 216 5.26 -3.17 -21.37
CA PRO A 216 3.92 -3.59 -21.79
C PRO A 216 2.84 -2.55 -21.47
N ARG A 217 1.71 -2.62 -22.17
CA ARG A 217 0.55 -1.77 -21.88
C ARG A 217 -0.26 -2.39 -20.75
N TYR A 218 -0.16 -1.82 -19.54
CA TYR A 218 -0.85 -2.33 -18.34
C TYR A 218 -2.36 -1.97 -18.34
N GLU A 219 -3.09 -2.54 -19.29
CA GLU A 219 -4.56 -2.47 -19.40
C GLU A 219 -5.12 -3.86 -19.64
N SER A 220 -6.36 -4.10 -19.22
CA SER A 220 -7.06 -5.33 -19.53
C SER A 220 -7.39 -5.40 -21.02
N PRO A 221 -6.94 -6.43 -21.75
CA PRO A 221 -7.31 -6.62 -23.15
C PRO A 221 -8.85 -6.67 -23.31
N GLY A 222 -9.39 -5.91 -24.26
CA GLY A 222 -10.82 -5.93 -24.60
C GLY A 222 -11.78 -5.29 -23.59
N GLN A 223 -11.30 -4.74 -22.46
CA GLN A 223 -12.11 -3.97 -21.52
C GLN A 223 -11.66 -2.51 -21.50
N ARG A 224 -12.60 -1.59 -21.72
CA ARG A 224 -12.29 -0.16 -21.65
C ARG A 224 -12.05 0.22 -20.20
N SER A 225 -10.82 0.58 -19.86
CA SER A 225 -10.49 1.18 -18.57
C SER A 225 -11.37 2.41 -18.32
N PRO A 226 -11.87 2.61 -17.09
CA PRO A 226 -12.57 3.85 -16.76
C PRO A 226 -11.65 5.09 -16.79
N TYR A 227 -10.33 4.87 -16.87
CA TYR A 227 -9.32 5.90 -16.96
C TYR A 227 -8.73 5.97 -18.37
N LYS A 228 -8.27 7.15 -18.77
CA LYS A 228 -7.34 7.25 -19.89
C LYS A 228 -6.01 6.62 -19.48
N TYR A 229 -5.42 5.81 -20.35
CA TYR A 229 -4.18 5.07 -20.07
C TYR A 229 -3.08 5.98 -19.53
N GLU A 230 -2.86 7.12 -20.19
CA GLU A 230 -1.83 8.08 -19.82
C GLU A 230 -2.00 8.61 -18.40
N VAL A 231 -3.23 8.96 -18.01
CA VAL A 231 -3.54 9.47 -16.66
C VAL A 231 -3.31 8.38 -15.62
N TYR A 232 -3.68 7.14 -15.94
CA TYR A 232 -3.52 6.03 -15.04
C TYR A 232 -2.04 5.70 -14.81
N VAL A 233 -1.26 5.54 -15.88
CA VAL A 233 0.17 5.19 -15.82
C VAL A 233 1.01 6.30 -15.19
N ASP A 234 0.69 7.56 -15.47
CA ASP A 234 1.34 8.70 -14.80
C ASP A 234 1.07 8.69 -13.28
N TYR A 235 -0.16 8.38 -12.88
CA TYR A 235 -0.54 8.26 -11.47
C TYR A 235 0.13 7.09 -10.74
N ILE A 236 0.35 5.96 -11.42
CA ILE A 236 1.05 4.79 -10.83
C ILE A 236 2.52 4.72 -11.22
N SER A 237 3.14 5.84 -11.62
CA SER A 237 4.48 5.87 -12.20
C SER A 237 5.55 5.19 -11.33
N GLN A 238 5.43 5.26 -10.01
CA GLN A 238 6.31 4.53 -9.10
C GLN A 238 6.21 3.02 -9.31
N MET A 239 5.01 2.44 -9.41
CA MET A 239 4.85 1.02 -9.74
C MET A 239 5.50 0.70 -11.09
N ILE A 240 5.34 1.58 -12.08
CA ILE A 240 5.90 1.42 -13.42
C ILE A 240 7.44 1.49 -13.42
N CYS A 241 8.05 2.24 -12.50
CA CYS A 241 9.50 2.22 -12.28
C CYS A 241 9.98 0.84 -11.81
N LEU A 242 9.22 0.15 -10.96
CA LEU A 242 9.54 -1.24 -10.58
C LEU A 242 9.32 -2.20 -11.74
N GLU A 243 8.27 -1.97 -12.53
CA GLU A 243 8.02 -2.77 -13.73
C GLU A 243 9.19 -2.69 -14.72
N ARG A 244 9.87 -1.55 -14.85
CA ARG A 244 11.15 -1.49 -15.56
C ARG A 244 12.16 -2.46 -14.96
N LEU A 245 12.40 -2.39 -13.66
CA LEU A 245 13.40 -3.23 -13.00
C LEU A 245 13.15 -4.71 -13.15
N ARG A 246 11.88 -5.13 -13.08
CA ARG A 246 11.46 -6.52 -13.31
C ARG A 246 11.94 -7.07 -14.65
N HIS A 247 12.10 -6.22 -15.66
CA HIS A 247 12.48 -6.61 -17.00
C HIS A 247 13.94 -6.33 -17.34
N VAL A 248 14.76 -5.77 -16.45
CA VAL A 248 16.16 -5.42 -16.74
C VAL A 248 17.14 -6.43 -16.14
N LYS A 249 18.16 -6.78 -16.93
CA LYS A 249 19.40 -7.46 -16.50
C LYS A 249 20.58 -6.51 -16.62
N ASP A 250 21.16 -6.12 -15.50
CA ASP A 250 22.29 -5.20 -15.40
C ASP A 250 23.52 -5.90 -14.80
N GLN A 251 24.50 -6.19 -15.66
CA GLN A 251 25.74 -6.85 -15.27
C GLN A 251 26.61 -6.01 -14.32
N LYS A 252 26.52 -4.67 -14.40
CA LYS A 252 27.35 -3.77 -13.59
C LYS A 252 26.93 -3.77 -12.13
N THR A 253 25.62 -3.82 -11.87
CA THR A 253 25.05 -3.87 -10.53
C THR A 253 24.81 -5.31 -10.04
N GLY A 254 24.87 -6.29 -10.95
CA GLY A 254 24.50 -7.68 -10.66
C GLY A 254 22.99 -7.89 -10.57
N TRP A 255 22.19 -6.93 -11.05
CA TRP A 255 20.74 -7.00 -11.03
C TRP A 255 20.21 -7.92 -12.13
N ASP A 256 19.38 -8.89 -11.75
CA ASP A 256 18.61 -9.71 -12.68
C ASP A 256 17.14 -9.68 -12.23
N GLY A 257 16.37 -8.74 -12.77
CA GLY A 257 14.95 -8.56 -12.46
C GLY A 257 14.12 -9.83 -12.69
N PRO A 258 14.25 -10.48 -13.87
CA PRO A 258 13.58 -11.75 -14.14
C PRO A 258 13.85 -12.83 -13.09
N ALA A 259 15.10 -13.02 -12.68
CA ALA A 259 15.43 -13.98 -11.64
C ALA A 259 14.95 -13.55 -10.24
N TYR A 260 14.95 -12.24 -9.95
CA TYR A 260 14.54 -11.70 -8.66
C TYR A 260 13.03 -11.85 -8.42
N PHE A 261 12.20 -11.59 -9.43
CA PHE A 261 10.73 -11.64 -9.33
C PHE A 261 10.11 -12.94 -9.84
N GLY A 262 10.84 -13.71 -10.64
CA GLY A 262 10.36 -14.94 -11.24
C GLY A 262 10.13 -16.07 -10.23
N LYS A 263 9.75 -17.23 -10.75
CA LYS A 263 9.45 -18.42 -9.94
C LYS A 263 10.62 -18.79 -9.03
N GLY A 264 10.35 -18.83 -7.73
CA GLY A 264 11.39 -19.07 -6.74
C GLY A 264 12.43 -17.95 -6.66
N GLY A 265 12.06 -16.71 -6.99
CA GLY A 265 12.87 -15.53 -6.79
C GLY A 265 12.96 -15.11 -5.32
N LYS A 266 13.21 -13.83 -5.10
CA LYS A 266 13.44 -13.20 -3.79
C LYS A 266 12.26 -12.38 -3.29
N VAL A 267 11.10 -12.49 -3.94
CA VAL A 267 9.89 -11.72 -3.59
C VAL A 267 8.77 -12.66 -3.16
N LEU A 268 8.26 -12.45 -1.95
CA LEU A 268 7.04 -13.09 -1.47
C LEU A 268 5.83 -12.24 -1.85
N LEU A 269 4.89 -12.82 -2.59
CA LEU A 269 3.73 -12.07 -3.07
C LEU A 269 2.45 -12.79 -2.76
N PHE A 270 1.41 -12.03 -2.43
CA PHE A 270 0.05 -12.54 -2.29
C PHE A 270 -0.89 -11.80 -3.24
N ASP A 271 -2.02 -12.42 -3.57
CA ASP A 271 -3.01 -11.81 -4.45
C ASP A 271 -3.65 -10.57 -3.80
N CYS A 272 -3.56 -9.43 -4.49
CA CYS A 272 -4.07 -8.16 -3.98
C CYS A 272 -5.60 -8.16 -3.84
N VAL A 273 -6.33 -8.88 -4.71
CA VAL A 273 -7.80 -8.89 -4.64
C VAL A 273 -8.28 -9.57 -3.35
N SER A 274 -7.76 -10.75 -3.05
CA SER A 274 -8.14 -11.54 -1.88
C SER A 274 -7.57 -11.01 -0.57
N GLU A 275 -6.37 -10.43 -0.57
CA GLU A 275 -5.71 -9.97 0.66
C GLU A 275 -5.86 -8.48 0.95
N VAL A 276 -6.31 -7.65 -0.01
CA VAL A 276 -6.40 -6.18 0.14
C VAL A 276 -7.78 -5.65 -0.24
N TYR A 277 -8.35 -6.10 -1.37
CA TYR A 277 -9.57 -5.52 -1.96
C TYR A 277 -10.81 -6.42 -1.89
N TRP A 278 -10.86 -7.35 -0.92
CA TRP A 278 -11.94 -8.33 -0.89
C TRP A 278 -13.31 -7.71 -0.59
N ALA A 279 -13.36 -6.70 0.29
CA ALA A 279 -14.60 -5.93 0.53
C ALA A 279 -15.14 -5.29 -0.75
N GLN A 280 -14.26 -4.75 -1.60
CA GLN A 280 -14.62 -4.21 -2.91
C GLN A 280 -15.05 -5.30 -3.87
N ARG A 281 -14.40 -6.48 -3.83
CA ARG A 281 -14.80 -7.63 -4.63
C ARG A 281 -16.22 -8.09 -4.31
N LEU A 282 -16.57 -8.18 -3.02
CA LEU A 282 -17.87 -8.65 -2.54
C LEU A 282 -19.02 -7.73 -2.96
N THR A 283 -18.80 -6.41 -3.03
CA THR A 283 -19.84 -5.43 -3.41
C THR A 283 -19.68 -4.88 -4.82
N MET A 284 -18.81 -5.48 -5.64
CA MET A 284 -18.49 -4.99 -7.00
C MET A 284 -18.12 -3.49 -7.01
N TRP A 285 -17.28 -3.08 -6.05
CA TRP A 285 -16.80 -1.71 -5.86
C TRP A 285 -17.89 -0.68 -5.52
N ASN A 286 -19.09 -1.12 -5.12
CA ASN A 286 -20.15 -0.21 -4.69
C ASN A 286 -19.91 0.26 -3.25
N GLY A 287 -19.36 1.46 -3.08
CA GLY A 287 -19.09 2.06 -1.77
C GLY A 287 -20.35 2.44 -0.99
N GLY A 288 -21.44 2.80 -1.68
CA GLY A 288 -22.73 3.06 -1.03
C GLY A 288 -23.28 1.81 -0.34
N LYS A 289 -23.20 0.66 -1.02
CA LYS A 289 -23.57 -0.64 -0.44
C LYS A 289 -22.66 -1.02 0.72
N GLN A 290 -21.35 -0.81 0.60
CA GLN A 290 -20.41 -1.05 1.71
C GLN A 290 -20.76 -0.20 2.94
N LEU A 291 -21.08 1.09 2.74
CA LEU A 291 -21.48 1.98 3.83
C LEU A 291 -22.78 1.51 4.49
N GLU A 292 -23.79 1.09 3.71
CA GLU A 292 -25.05 0.55 4.23
C GLU A 292 -24.82 -0.72 5.06
N LEU A 293 -24.07 -1.68 4.53
CA LEU A 293 -23.79 -2.95 5.22
C LEU A 293 -23.02 -2.71 6.52
N LEU A 294 -22.00 -1.86 6.49
CA LEU A 294 -21.21 -1.55 7.70
C LEU A 294 -22.00 -0.71 8.71
N ALA A 295 -22.91 0.16 8.28
CA ALA A 295 -23.77 0.92 9.19
C ALA A 295 -24.93 0.10 9.77
N THR A 296 -25.14 -1.13 9.31
CA THR A 296 -26.23 -1.99 9.79
C THR A 296 -26.00 -2.40 11.25
N SER A 297 -27.06 -2.41 12.04
CA SER A 297 -27.03 -2.86 13.44
C SER A 297 -26.66 -4.34 13.53
N THR A 298 -25.86 -4.69 14.54
CA THR A 298 -25.52 -6.06 14.94
C THR A 298 -26.63 -6.71 15.77
N ASP A 299 -27.67 -5.95 16.15
CA ASP A 299 -28.90 -6.48 16.71
C ASP A 299 -29.90 -6.82 15.58
N PRO A 300 -30.24 -8.10 15.37
CA PRO A 300 -31.15 -8.51 14.29
C PRO A 300 -32.58 -7.99 14.47
N ASP A 301 -33.01 -7.69 15.70
CA ASP A 301 -34.34 -7.14 15.96
C ASP A 301 -34.41 -5.65 15.54
N VAL A 302 -33.28 -4.95 15.58
CA VAL A 302 -33.15 -3.55 15.11
C VAL A 302 -32.92 -3.48 13.61
N ALA A 303 -32.02 -4.30 13.07
CA ALA A 303 -31.67 -4.28 11.64
C ALA A 303 -32.77 -4.89 10.75
N GLY A 304 -33.55 -5.82 11.29
CA GLY A 304 -34.35 -6.75 10.50
C GLY A 304 -33.51 -7.89 9.94
N LYS A 305 -34.07 -9.11 9.97
CA LYS A 305 -33.35 -10.35 9.68
C LYS A 305 -32.56 -10.34 8.36
N GLU A 306 -33.18 -9.91 7.26
CA GLU A 306 -32.54 -9.95 5.93
C GLU A 306 -31.30 -9.04 5.85
N LYS A 307 -31.42 -7.79 6.33
CA LYS A 307 -30.30 -6.84 6.33
C LYS A 307 -29.19 -7.27 7.27
N TYR A 308 -29.56 -7.81 8.44
CA TYR A 308 -28.60 -8.36 9.38
C TYR A 308 -27.79 -9.49 8.74
N GLU A 309 -28.45 -10.49 8.15
CA GLU A 309 -27.80 -11.64 7.50
C GLU A 309 -26.86 -11.20 6.36
N GLU A 310 -27.28 -10.23 5.55
CA GLU A 310 -26.46 -9.70 4.46
C GLU A 310 -25.21 -8.95 4.97
N ALA A 311 -25.38 -8.07 5.95
CA ALA A 311 -24.27 -7.33 6.56
C ALA A 311 -23.30 -8.26 7.30
N LYS A 312 -23.85 -9.27 8.00
CA LYS A 312 -23.06 -10.32 8.64
C LYS A 312 -22.25 -11.11 7.62
N ALA A 313 -22.87 -11.59 6.54
CA ALA A 313 -22.19 -12.33 5.49
C ALA A 313 -21.07 -11.51 4.83
N PHE A 314 -21.27 -10.20 4.69
CA PHE A 314 -20.24 -9.30 4.17
C PHE A 314 -19.01 -9.22 5.10
N VAL A 315 -19.21 -8.96 6.40
CA VAL A 315 -18.10 -8.88 7.37
C VAL A 315 -17.43 -10.24 7.57
N ASP A 316 -18.20 -11.31 7.74
CA ASP A 316 -17.67 -12.68 7.85
C ASP A 316 -16.85 -13.05 6.61
N GLY A 317 -17.33 -12.70 5.41
CA GLY A 317 -16.63 -12.95 4.15
C GLY A 317 -15.28 -12.23 4.06
N ILE A 318 -15.16 -11.02 4.63
CA ILE A 318 -13.89 -10.30 4.75
C ILE A 318 -12.95 -11.04 5.70
N LEU A 319 -13.40 -11.32 6.93
CA LEU A 319 -12.56 -11.91 7.98
C LEU A 319 -12.15 -13.37 7.67
N ALA A 320 -12.96 -14.09 6.91
CA ALA A 320 -12.65 -15.45 6.45
C ALA A 320 -11.55 -15.46 5.36
N MET A 321 -11.47 -14.41 4.54
CA MET A 321 -10.58 -14.38 3.38
C MET A 321 -9.30 -13.60 3.61
N SER A 322 -9.40 -12.35 4.07
CA SER A 322 -8.32 -11.37 3.91
C SER A 322 -7.48 -11.19 5.18
N SER A 323 -6.17 -11.15 5.02
CA SER A 323 -5.20 -10.85 6.09
C SER A 323 -5.10 -9.35 6.35
N THR A 324 -5.40 -8.54 5.34
CA THR A 324 -5.47 -7.09 5.43
C THR A 324 -6.70 -6.59 4.66
N MET A 325 -6.99 -5.29 4.70
CA MET A 325 -8.00 -4.70 3.84
C MET A 325 -7.70 -3.23 3.63
N LYS A 326 -7.77 -2.74 2.39
CA LYS A 326 -7.57 -1.32 2.08
C LYS A 326 -8.87 -0.73 1.53
N PHE A 327 -9.31 0.38 2.11
CA PHE A 327 -10.35 1.21 1.49
C PHE A 327 -9.72 2.29 0.62
N SER A 328 -9.64 2.03 -0.69
CA SER A 328 -9.03 2.96 -1.65
C SER A 328 -9.98 4.08 -2.06
N SER A 329 -9.45 5.30 -2.19
CA SER A 329 -10.10 6.41 -2.88
C SER A 329 -9.60 6.62 -4.33
N GLY A 330 -8.55 5.90 -4.73
CA GLY A 330 -7.98 5.79 -6.08
C GLY A 330 -8.03 7.05 -6.97
N LEU A 331 -8.01 6.82 -8.27
CA LEU A 331 -8.46 7.81 -9.23
C LEU A 331 -10.00 7.84 -9.25
N LYS A 332 -10.58 9.02 -9.39
CA LYS A 332 -12.03 9.18 -9.46
C LYS A 332 -12.56 8.60 -10.76
N VAL A 333 -13.55 7.71 -10.66
CA VAL A 333 -14.29 7.17 -11.81
C VAL A 333 -15.70 7.77 -11.81
N PRO A 334 -16.16 8.39 -12.90
CA PRO A 334 -17.53 8.85 -13.01
C PRO A 334 -18.53 7.71 -12.73
N GLY A 335 -19.46 7.93 -11.81
CA GLY A 335 -20.50 6.96 -11.45
C GLY A 335 -20.08 5.87 -10.45
N ILE A 336 -18.81 5.78 -10.06
CA ILE A 336 -18.38 4.92 -8.95
C ILE A 336 -18.10 5.80 -7.74
N GLU A 337 -18.73 5.46 -6.63
CA GLU A 337 -18.49 6.11 -5.34
C GLU A 337 -17.81 5.12 -4.39
N TYR A 338 -16.60 5.46 -3.95
CA TYR A 338 -15.82 4.64 -3.02
C TYR A 338 -16.20 4.95 -1.57
N ILE A 339 -16.22 3.92 -0.71
CA ILE A 339 -16.53 4.11 0.72
C ILE A 339 -15.54 5.07 1.42
N ALA A 340 -14.27 5.05 1.03
CA ALA A 340 -13.27 5.99 1.53
C ALA A 340 -13.67 7.45 1.26
N THR A 341 -14.28 7.74 0.11
CA THR A 341 -14.81 9.06 -0.22
C THR A 341 -16.07 9.36 0.58
N LEU A 342 -16.94 8.38 0.78
CA LEU A 342 -18.16 8.52 1.57
C LEU A 342 -17.89 8.84 3.04
N TRP A 343 -16.94 8.16 3.68
CA TRP A 343 -16.58 8.43 5.08
C TRP A 343 -15.94 9.79 5.31
N ASN A 344 -15.40 10.42 4.27
CA ASN A 344 -14.89 11.79 4.35
C ASN A 344 -16.02 12.83 4.30
N LYS A 345 -17.26 12.45 3.98
CA LYS A 345 -18.38 13.39 3.94
C LYS A 345 -18.89 13.72 5.36
N PRO A 346 -19.23 14.99 5.66
CA PRO A 346 -19.68 15.40 7.00
C PRO A 346 -20.85 14.57 7.55
N GLU A 347 -21.82 14.21 6.72
CA GLU A 347 -23.00 13.42 7.08
C GLU A 347 -22.70 11.96 7.45
N ASN A 348 -21.49 11.47 7.17
CA ASN A 348 -21.04 10.12 7.49
C ASN A 348 -19.99 10.10 8.59
N LYS A 349 -19.72 11.23 9.25
CA LYS A 349 -18.76 11.31 10.35
C LYS A 349 -19.10 10.29 11.45
N GLY A 350 -18.13 9.43 11.78
CA GLY A 350 -18.26 8.41 12.82
C GLY A 350 -18.97 7.13 12.39
N LYS A 351 -19.53 7.05 11.17
CA LYS A 351 -20.18 5.82 10.68
C LYS A 351 -19.21 4.66 10.45
N ASP A 352 -17.91 4.94 10.37
CA ASP A 352 -16.87 3.91 10.24
C ASP A 352 -16.58 3.16 11.55
N ASN A 353 -17.20 3.57 12.67
CA ASN A 353 -17.04 2.96 14.00
C ASN A 353 -18.26 3.21 14.91
N ALA A 354 -19.47 3.28 14.35
CA ALA A 354 -20.66 3.51 15.16
C ALA A 354 -20.94 2.30 16.06
N GLU A 355 -21.13 2.53 17.37
CA GLU A 355 -21.37 1.45 18.34
C GLU A 355 -22.60 0.62 17.95
N GLY A 356 -22.50 -0.70 18.17
CA GLY A 356 -23.57 -1.65 17.82
C GLY A 356 -23.71 -1.93 16.33
N THR A 357 -22.81 -1.44 15.46
CA THR A 357 -22.85 -1.71 14.01
C THR A 357 -21.75 -2.66 13.54
N PHE A 358 -21.92 -3.21 12.35
CA PHE A 358 -20.90 -4.05 11.71
C PHE A 358 -19.59 -3.28 11.41
N ALA A 359 -19.63 -1.95 11.29
CA ALA A 359 -18.44 -1.11 11.21
C ALA A 359 -17.61 -1.22 12.50
N ALA A 360 -18.25 -1.08 13.67
CA ALA A 360 -17.58 -1.24 14.96
C ALA A 360 -17.08 -2.69 15.17
N GLU A 361 -17.81 -3.69 14.68
CA GLU A 361 -17.33 -5.08 14.72
C GLU A 361 -16.05 -5.28 13.89
N LEU A 362 -16.00 -4.73 12.68
CA LEU A 362 -14.81 -4.76 11.82
C LEU A 362 -13.62 -4.02 12.46
N ARG A 363 -13.89 -2.91 13.16
CA ARG A 363 -12.88 -2.15 13.93
C ARG A 363 -12.32 -2.97 15.08
N ARG A 364 -13.18 -3.63 15.86
CA ARG A 364 -12.75 -4.56 16.90
C ARG A 364 -11.93 -5.71 16.32
N ALA A 365 -12.37 -6.29 15.20
CA ALA A 365 -11.63 -7.35 14.52
C ALA A 365 -10.22 -6.89 14.07
N SER A 366 -10.04 -5.61 13.75
CA SER A 366 -8.72 -5.08 13.41
C SER A 366 -7.70 -5.12 14.56
N VAL A 367 -8.15 -5.32 15.80
CA VAL A 367 -7.29 -5.47 16.97
C VAL A 367 -7.30 -6.91 17.49
N ASP A 368 -8.49 -7.50 17.67
CA ASP A 368 -8.62 -8.72 18.47
C ASP A 368 -8.68 -10.02 17.64
N PHE A 369 -8.98 -9.91 16.35
CA PHE A 369 -9.09 -11.07 15.47
C PHE A 369 -7.74 -11.38 14.81
N GLU A 370 -7.35 -12.66 14.77
CA GLU A 370 -6.18 -13.12 14.03
C GLU A 370 -6.62 -14.03 12.88
N GLN A 371 -6.38 -13.57 11.66
CA GLN A 371 -6.63 -14.31 10.43
C GLN A 371 -5.58 -15.43 10.28
N LYS A 372 -6.02 -16.70 10.29
CA LYS A 372 -5.14 -17.88 10.28
C LYS A 372 -5.25 -18.78 9.03
N LYS A 373 -5.95 -18.34 7.98
CA LYS A 373 -5.98 -18.99 6.67
C LYS A 373 -4.54 -19.20 6.20
N GLU A 374 -4.25 -20.34 5.60
CA GLU A 374 -2.96 -20.49 4.93
C GLU A 374 -2.85 -19.46 3.80
N LEU A 375 -1.71 -18.76 3.73
CA LEU A 375 -1.45 -17.79 2.69
C LEU A 375 -0.91 -18.50 1.46
N THR A 376 -1.56 -18.27 0.31
CA THR A 376 -1.10 -18.79 -0.97
C THR A 376 -0.29 -17.72 -1.67
N SER A 377 1.01 -17.96 -1.86
CA SER A 377 1.85 -17.06 -2.64
C SER A 377 1.46 -17.08 -4.13
N VAL A 378 1.58 -15.94 -4.79
CA VAL A 378 1.40 -15.82 -6.25
C VAL A 378 2.71 -15.47 -6.92
N GLU A 379 2.84 -15.87 -8.18
CA GLU A 379 4.03 -15.57 -8.99
C GLU A 379 3.74 -14.42 -9.95
N MET A 380 4.73 -13.54 -10.13
CA MET A 380 4.70 -12.55 -11.19
C MET A 380 5.42 -13.13 -12.40
N LEU A 381 4.66 -13.50 -13.43
CA LEU A 381 5.24 -14.10 -14.63
C LEU A 381 6.23 -13.13 -15.29
N VAL A 382 7.37 -13.69 -15.67
CA VAL A 382 8.38 -12.98 -16.47
C VAL A 382 7.94 -13.05 -17.92
N ASN A 383 7.76 -11.89 -18.54
CA ASN A 383 7.60 -11.82 -19.98
C ASN A 383 8.99 -11.72 -20.63
N GLU A 384 9.54 -12.86 -21.06
CA GLU A 384 10.87 -12.94 -21.68
C GLU A 384 11.00 -12.07 -22.95
N SER A 385 9.88 -11.78 -23.64
CA SER A 385 9.91 -10.97 -24.88
C SER A 385 10.21 -9.49 -24.64
N VAL A 386 10.11 -9.02 -23.40
CA VAL A 386 10.37 -7.62 -23.03
C VAL A 386 11.58 -7.47 -22.08
N VAL A 387 12.36 -8.54 -21.90
CA VAL A 387 13.59 -8.48 -21.09
C VAL A 387 14.65 -7.65 -21.80
N LEU A 388 15.25 -6.73 -21.05
CA LEU A 388 16.27 -5.80 -21.49
C LEU A 388 17.62 -6.17 -20.87
N VAL A 389 18.70 -6.04 -21.65
CA VAL A 389 20.08 -6.17 -21.18
C VAL A 389 20.75 -4.82 -21.30
N GLY A 390 21.24 -4.28 -20.18
CA GLY A 390 21.82 -2.94 -20.10
C GLY A 390 21.83 -2.43 -18.67
N ASN A 391 22.42 -1.25 -18.46
CA ASN A 391 22.38 -0.66 -17.12
C ASN A 391 20.94 -0.30 -16.71
N VAL A 392 20.61 -0.40 -15.43
CA VAL A 392 19.26 -0.07 -14.91
C VAL A 392 18.75 1.29 -15.40
N LEU A 393 19.62 2.30 -15.47
CA LEU A 393 19.28 3.66 -15.89
C LEU A 393 19.62 3.97 -17.35
N GLU A 394 20.06 2.97 -18.12
CA GLU A 394 20.33 3.13 -19.55
C GLU A 394 19.03 3.07 -20.36
N VAL A 395 18.94 3.92 -21.37
CA VAL A 395 17.78 3.95 -22.27
C VAL A 395 17.89 2.78 -23.24
N VAL A 396 17.23 1.67 -22.86
CA VAL A 396 17.13 0.44 -23.65
C VAL A 396 15.67 0.09 -23.89
N GLY A 397 15.42 -0.59 -25.01
CA GLY A 397 14.08 -0.99 -25.46
C GLY A 397 13.45 0.00 -26.44
N GLU A 398 12.83 -0.53 -27.49
CA GLU A 398 12.09 0.29 -28.45
C GLU A 398 10.78 0.79 -27.84
N PRO A 399 10.35 2.04 -28.12
CA PRO A 399 9.04 2.51 -27.69
C PRO A 399 7.95 1.55 -28.20
N ARG A 400 6.92 1.31 -27.38
CA ARG A 400 5.72 0.58 -27.85
C ARG A 400 5.19 1.23 -29.14
N ALA A 401 4.79 0.41 -30.10
CA ALA A 401 3.97 0.88 -31.23
C ALA A 401 2.66 1.46 -30.68
N ILE A 402 2.25 2.62 -31.21
CA ILE A 402 1.07 3.38 -30.74
C ILE A 402 -0.23 2.65 -31.11
#